data_AF-D3HTW8-F1
#
_entry.id   AF-D3HTW8-F1
#
_cell.length_a   1.000
_cell.length_b   1.000
_cell.length_c   1.000
_cell.angle_alpha   90.00
_cell.angle_beta   90.00
_cell.angle_gamma   90.00
#
_symmetry.space_group_name_H-M   'P 1'
#
loop_
_entity.id
_entity.type
_entity.pdbx_description
1 polymer ?
#
loop_
_entity_poly.entity_id
_entity_poly.type
_entity_poly.pdbx_seq_one_letter_code
_entity_poly.pdbx_strand_id
1 'polypeptide(L)'
;MIEIDYTLLSEEALDNLLIDIITRQGTDYGEYEQNIQVKKKQLLHHLQSGKAIITYSSKENTCDIINQEDFLNFSKKLDNKM
;
A
#
# COMPACT_ATOMS: atom_id res chain seq x y z
N MET A 1 -2.56 11.44 -5.88
CA MET A 1 -2.70 10.30 -4.95
C MET A 1 -3.72 10.69 -3.91
N ILE A 2 -4.64 9.79 -3.57
CA ILE A 2 -5.66 9.99 -2.56
C ILE A 2 -5.36 9.01 -1.43
N GLU A 3 -5.36 9.45 -0.19
CA GLU A 3 -5.26 8.56 0.96
C GLU A 3 -6.56 7.77 1.10
N ILE A 4 -6.45 6.45 1.24
CA ILE A 4 -7.57 5.56 1.53
C ILE A 4 -7.44 5.10 2.96
N ASP A 5 -8.50 5.34 3.74
CA ASP A 5 -8.59 4.83 5.09
C ASP A 5 -8.81 3.31 5.05
N TYR A 6 -7.83 2.56 5.55
CA TYR A 6 -7.88 1.10 5.55
C TYR A 6 -8.98 0.56 6.47
N THR A 7 -9.50 1.35 7.41
CA THR A 7 -10.59 0.93 8.31
C THR A 7 -11.95 0.90 7.63
N LEU A 8 -12.09 1.58 6.48
CA LEU A 8 -13.27 1.52 5.63
C LEU A 8 -13.30 0.28 4.73
N LEU A 9 -12.18 -0.43 4.62
CA LEU A 9 -12.07 -1.65 3.84
C LEU A 9 -12.44 -2.85 4.72
N SER A 10 -13.24 -3.77 4.16
CA SER A 10 -13.42 -5.08 4.77
C SER A 10 -12.08 -5.81 4.86
N GLU A 11 -11.92 -6.68 5.85
CA GLU A 11 -10.70 -7.45 6.06
C GLU A 11 -10.25 -8.17 4.78
N GLU A 12 -11.20 -8.79 4.05
CA GLU A 12 -10.97 -9.44 2.76
C GLU A 12 -10.56 -8.48 1.63
N ALA A 13 -11.10 -7.26 1.60
CA ALA A 13 -10.73 -6.27 0.60
C ALA A 13 -9.31 -5.74 0.84
N LEU A 14 -8.96 -5.49 2.11
CA LEU A 14 -7.62 -5.12 2.52
C LEU A 14 -6.62 -6.23 2.20
N ASP A 15 -6.99 -7.47 2.44
CA ASP A 15 -6.20 -8.68 2.14
C ASP A 15 -5.86 -8.77 0.66
N ASN A 16 -6.89 -8.73 -0.20
CA ASN A 16 -6.73 -8.79 -1.64
C ASN A 16 -5.88 -7.64 -2.17
N LEU A 17 -6.08 -6.43 -1.64
CA LEU A 17 -5.30 -5.26 -2.02
C LEU A 17 -3.83 -5.39 -1.61
N LEU A 18 -3.54 -5.93 -0.42
CA LEU A 18 -2.18 -6.23 0.02
C LEU A 18 -1.52 -7.27 -0.88
N ILE A 19 -2.23 -8.34 -1.23
CA ILE A 19 -1.73 -9.39 -2.12
C ILE A 19 -1.43 -8.80 -3.50
N ASP A 20 -2.36 -8.03 -4.08
CA ASP A 20 -2.17 -7.39 -5.39
C ASP A 20 -0.91 -6.51 -5.43
N ILE A 21 -0.70 -5.70 -4.38
CA ILE A 21 0.48 -4.84 -4.25
C ILE A 21 1.77 -5.67 -4.14
N ILE A 22 1.77 -6.72 -3.30
CA ILE A 22 2.95 -7.59 -3.13
C ILE A 22 3.27 -8.33 -4.43
N THR A 23 2.25 -8.80 -5.12
CA THR A 23 2.32 -9.46 -6.43
C THR A 23 2.85 -8.52 -7.50
N ARG A 24 2.38 -7.28 -7.58
CA ARG A 24 2.88 -6.32 -8.57
C ARG A 24 4.35 -5.96 -8.34
N GLN A 25 4.80 -5.99 -7.09
CA GLN A 25 6.21 -5.79 -6.74
C GLN A 25 7.09 -7.05 -6.87
N GLY A 26 6.49 -8.24 -6.91
CA GLY A 26 7.18 -9.52 -7.00
C GLY A 26 6.85 -10.22 -8.32
N THR A 27 7.79 -10.25 -9.26
CA THR A 27 7.60 -10.78 -10.62
C THR A 27 7.42 -12.30 -10.71
N ASP A 28 7.11 -13.01 -9.64
CA ASP A 28 7.26 -14.47 -9.60
C ASP A 28 6.21 -15.16 -8.70
N TYR A 29 5.10 -15.58 -9.31
CA TYR A 29 4.15 -16.50 -8.69
C TYR A 29 4.60 -17.93 -8.95
N GLY A 30 5.26 -18.54 -7.95
CA GLY A 30 5.67 -19.94 -8.00
C GLY A 30 6.16 -20.50 -6.66
N GLU A 31 6.99 -19.77 -5.92
CA GLU A 31 7.71 -20.34 -4.76
C GLU A 31 7.54 -19.60 -3.41
N TYR A 32 6.74 -18.53 -3.33
CA TYR A 32 6.80 -17.59 -2.20
C TYR A 32 5.48 -17.26 -1.47
N GLU A 33 4.48 -18.14 -1.44
CA GLU A 33 3.24 -17.92 -0.63
C GLU A 33 3.54 -17.55 0.83
N GLN A 34 4.59 -18.13 1.42
CA GLN A 34 5.04 -17.79 2.78
C GLN A 34 5.55 -16.35 2.89
N ASN A 35 6.23 -15.82 1.87
CA ASN A 35 6.75 -14.46 1.87
C ASN A 35 5.63 -13.42 1.71
N ILE A 36 4.59 -13.76 0.92
CA ILE A 36 3.39 -12.94 0.77
C ILE A 36 2.70 -12.78 2.13
N GLN A 37 2.46 -13.88 2.86
CA GLN A 37 1.84 -13.81 4.19
C GLN A 37 2.67 -13.01 5.20
N VAL A 38 4.00 -13.14 5.16
CA VAL A 38 4.90 -12.37 6.03
C VAL A 38 4.86 -10.87 5.68
N LYS A 39 5.02 -10.51 4.41
CA LYS A 39 4.94 -9.11 3.95
C LYS A 39 3.59 -8.48 4.26
N LYS A 40 2.50 -9.22 4.06
CA LYS A 40 1.16 -8.79 4.41
C LYS A 40 1.03 -8.46 5.89
N LYS A 41 1.49 -9.35 6.79
CA LYS A 41 1.49 -9.08 8.24
C LYS A 41 2.31 -7.85 8.60
N GLN A 42 3.47 -7.64 7.95
CA GLN A 42 4.30 -6.46 8.17
C GLN A 42 3.58 -5.18 7.73
N LEU A 43 2.96 -5.17 6.55
CA LEU A 43 2.20 -4.04 6.04
C LEU A 43 0.98 -3.74 6.93
N LEU A 44 0.23 -4.77 7.35
CA LEU A 44 -0.89 -4.62 8.27
C LEU A 44 -0.44 -3.98 9.60
N HIS A 45 0.68 -4.45 10.16
CA HIS A 45 1.23 -3.89 11.39
C HIS A 45 1.67 -2.44 11.22
N HIS A 46 2.23 -2.07 10.06
CA HIS A 46 2.57 -0.68 9.74
C HIS A 46 1.35 0.21 9.57
N LEU A 47 0.28 -0.28 8.94
CA LEU A 47 -1.00 0.42 8.83
C LEU A 47 -1.60 0.66 10.23
N GLN A 48 -1.65 -0.38 11.06
CA GLN A 48 -2.13 -0.29 12.45
C GLN A 48 -1.28 0.65 13.32
N SER A 49 0.02 0.72 13.07
CA SER A 49 0.94 1.64 13.76
C SER A 49 0.88 3.08 13.23
N GLY A 50 0.12 3.35 12.17
CA GLY A 50 0.08 4.65 11.49
C GLY A 50 1.37 5.01 10.73
N LYS A 51 2.28 4.05 10.54
CA LYS A 51 3.55 4.26 9.82
C LYS A 51 3.42 4.11 8.31
N ALA A 52 2.43 3.34 7.87
CA ALA A 52 2.08 3.19 6.47
C ALA A 52 0.64 3.63 6.24
N ILE A 53 0.35 4.06 5.02
CA ILE A 53 -0.98 4.43 4.57
C ILE A 53 -1.25 3.81 3.19
N ILE A 54 -2.52 3.54 2.90
CA ILE A 54 -2.95 3.11 1.58
C ILE A 54 -3.17 4.37 0.74
N THR A 55 -2.62 4.38 -0.46
CA THR A 55 -2.80 5.47 -1.41
C THR A 55 -3.33 4.95 -2.72
N TYR A 56 -4.25 5.70 -3.31
CA TYR A 56 -4.78 5.43 -4.63
C TYR A 56 -4.27 6.44 -5.64
N SER A 57 -3.72 5.93 -6.73
CA SER A 57 -3.27 6.72 -7.86
C SER A 57 -4.34 6.71 -8.95
N SER A 58 -5.08 7.80 -9.09
CA SER A 58 -6.05 7.95 -10.20
C SER A 58 -5.40 7.94 -11.59
N LYS A 59 -4.08 8.15 -11.69
CA LYS A 59 -3.35 8.13 -12.96
C LYS A 59 -3.12 6.70 -13.45
N GLU A 60 -2.65 5.85 -12.54
CA GLU A 60 -2.35 4.44 -12.79
C GLU A 60 -3.59 3.56 -12.58
N ASN A 61 -4.65 4.12 -11.99
CA ASN A 61 -5.84 3.40 -11.53
C ASN A 61 -5.52 2.27 -10.55
N THR A 62 -4.48 2.46 -9.72
CA THR A 62 -3.96 1.42 -8.84
C THR A 62 -3.84 1.90 -7.40
N CYS A 63 -3.91 0.95 -6.48
CA CYS A 63 -3.64 1.14 -5.06
C CYS A 63 -2.20 0.74 -4.76
N ASP A 64 -1.57 1.50 -3.86
CA ASP A 64 -0.19 1.30 -3.42
C ASP A 64 -0.09 1.65 -1.93
N ILE A 65 0.79 0.96 -1.21
CA ILE A 65 1.05 1.23 0.21
C ILE A 65 2.42 1.86 0.32
N ILE A 66 2.44 3.04 0.92
CA ILE A 66 3.67 3.79 1.15
C ILE A 66 3.73 4.22 2.61
N ASN A 67 4.94 4.53 3.06
CA ASN A 67 5.13 5.06 4.40
C ASN A 67 4.50 6.45 4.49
N GLN A 68 4.06 6.83 5.69
CA GLN A 68 3.52 8.15 5.97
C GLN A 68 4.52 9.25 5.57
N GLU A 69 5.82 9.02 5.81
CA GLU A 69 6.90 9.93 5.44
C GLU A 69 7.01 10.11 3.91
N ASP A 70 6.94 9.01 3.16
CA ASP A 70 6.93 9.04 1.69
C ASP A 70 5.72 9.82 1.16
N PHE A 71 4.53 9.58 1.71
CA PHE A 71 3.33 10.31 1.32
C PHE A 71 3.46 11.82 1.56
N LEU A 72 3.95 12.22 2.73
CA LEU A 72 4.21 13.62 3.05
C LEU A 72 5.23 14.25 2.09
N ASN A 73 6.28 13.50 1.72
CA ASN A 73 7.25 13.93 0.73
C ASN A 73 6.62 14.09 -0.67
N PHE A 74 5.79 13.15 -1.11
CA PHE A 74 5.07 13.26 -2.39
C PHE A 74 4.15 14.46 -2.41
N SER A 75 3.38 14.68 -1.34
CA SER A 75 2.49 15.83 -1.19
C SER A 75 3.25 17.15 -1.28
N LYS A 76 4.37 17.28 -0.55
CA LYS A 76 5.26 18.46 -0.62
C LYS A 76 5.87 18.67 -2.01
N LYS A 77 6.23 17.60 -2.70
CA LYS A 77 6.86 17.68 -4.03
C LYS A 77 5.85 18.07 -5.13
N LEU A 78 4.57 17.75 -4.94
CA LEU A 78 3.47 18.23 -5.79
C LEU A 78 3.21 19.73 -5.59
N ASP A 79 3.27 20.20 -4.34
CA ASP A 79 3.11 21.62 -3.98
C ASP A 79 4.24 22.49 -4.55
N ASN A 80 5.49 22.01 -4.46
CA ASN A 80 6.69 22.76 -4.88
C ASN A 80 6.96 22.73 -6.40
N LYS A 81 6.01 22.24 -7.20
CA LYS A 81 6.10 22.22 -8.68
C LYS A 81 5.11 23.19 -9.34
N MET A 82 4.49 24.07 -8.56
CA MET A 82 3.57 25.12 -9.02
C MET A 82 4.24 26.48 -9.08
#